data_AF-A0A143PXT7-F1
#
_entry.id   AF-A0A143PXT7-F1
#
_cell.length_a   1.000
_cell.length_b   1.000
_cell.length_c   1.000
_cell.angle_alpha   90.00
_cell.angle_beta   90.00
_cell.angle_gamma   90.00
#
_symmetry.space_group_name_H-M   'P 1'
#
loop_
_entity.id
_entity.type
_entity.pdbx_description
1 polymer ?
#
loop_
_entity_poly.entity_id
_entity_poly.type
_entity_poly.pdbx_seq_one_letter_code
_entity_poly.pdbx_strand_id
1 'polypeptide(L)'
;MPNGFKSLMVGQTAPARSFINFADPSGRALNWTVRFDPRQAAGSTYLSVTRTGANEWIIEATAEMVASLSNYTTGSGKQVTTQEGTYRMPFRIRVTAP
;
A
#
# COMPACT_ATOMS: atom_id res chain seq x y z
N MET A 1 -16.72 -0.28 -3.47
CA MET A 1 -17.32 0.91 -4.11
C MET A 1 -17.63 0.54 -5.55
N PRO A 2 -18.85 0.78 -6.07
CA PRO A 2 -19.27 0.34 -7.41
C PRO A 2 -18.39 0.86 -8.56
N ASN A 3 -17.74 2.02 -8.39
CA ASN A 3 -16.83 2.63 -9.38
C ASN A 3 -15.42 2.94 -8.83
N GLY A 4 -15.00 2.26 -7.75
CA GLY A 4 -13.69 2.52 -7.12
C GLY A 4 -13.46 4.02 -6.81
N PHE A 5 -12.25 4.52 -7.04
CA PHE A 5 -11.91 5.94 -6.82
C PHE A 5 -12.46 6.91 -7.86
N LYS A 6 -13.10 6.43 -8.95
CA LYS A 6 -13.88 7.29 -9.86
C LYS A 6 -15.16 7.82 -9.22
N SER A 7 -15.59 7.24 -8.09
CA SER A 7 -16.71 7.75 -7.30
C SER A 7 -16.36 8.96 -6.44
N LEU A 8 -15.07 9.27 -6.25
CA LEU A 8 -14.66 10.49 -5.55
C LEU A 8 -14.95 11.71 -6.43
N MET A 9 -15.47 12.78 -5.84
CA MET A 9 -15.51 14.09 -6.49
C MET A 9 -14.07 14.63 -6.66
N VAL A 10 -13.84 15.50 -7.64
CA VAL A 10 -12.54 16.20 -7.73
C VAL A 10 -12.35 17.05 -6.47
N GLY A 11 -11.18 16.91 -5.83
CA GLY A 11 -10.86 17.48 -4.52
C GLY A 11 -11.22 16.58 -3.33
N GLN A 12 -11.97 15.50 -3.53
CA GLN A 12 -12.35 14.60 -2.45
C GLN A 12 -11.22 13.60 -2.15
N THR A 13 -10.96 13.42 -0.85
CA THR A 13 -10.04 12.40 -0.30
C THR A 13 -10.83 11.26 0.33
N ALA A 14 -10.33 10.04 0.18
CA ALA A 14 -10.84 8.89 0.91
C ALA A 14 -9.69 7.98 1.41
N PRO A 15 -9.90 7.30 2.55
CA PRO A 15 -8.96 6.28 3.00
C PRO A 15 -9.01 5.07 2.06
N ALA A 16 -7.85 4.47 1.84
CA ALA A 16 -7.69 3.32 0.97
C ALA A 16 -6.82 2.24 1.60
N ARG A 17 -7.08 1.01 1.17
CA ARG A 17 -6.23 -0.15 1.46
C ARG A 17 -5.31 -0.39 0.27
N SER A 18 -4.05 -0.70 0.54
CA SER A 18 -3.11 -1.10 -0.51
C SER A 18 -2.03 -2.01 0.05
N PHE A 19 -1.42 -2.77 -0.84
CA PHE A 19 -0.20 -3.51 -0.59
C PHE A 19 0.76 -3.33 -1.76
N ILE A 20 2.05 -3.32 -1.47
CA ILE A 20 3.12 -3.23 -2.46
C ILE A 20 4.04 -4.41 -2.21
N ASN A 21 4.26 -5.21 -3.26
CA ASN A 21 5.19 -6.33 -3.22
C ASN A 21 6.46 -5.99 -3.99
N PHE A 22 7.62 -6.37 -3.45
CA PHE A 22 8.90 -6.21 -4.12
C PHE A 22 9.86 -7.34 -3.74
N ALA A 23 10.62 -7.81 -4.71
CA ALA A 23 11.67 -8.79 -4.48
C ALA A 23 12.76 -8.19 -3.57
N ASP A 24 13.44 -9.05 -2.82
CA ASP A 24 14.57 -8.62 -2.01
C ASP A 24 15.66 -7.96 -2.88
N PRO A 25 16.03 -6.70 -2.61
CA PRO A 25 17.07 -6.02 -3.37
C PRO A 25 18.44 -6.69 -3.24
N SER A 26 18.67 -7.51 -2.22
CA SER A 26 19.92 -8.26 -2.06
C SER A 26 19.95 -9.57 -2.88
N GLY A 27 18.93 -9.86 -3.69
CA GLY A 27 18.86 -11.04 -4.55
C GLY A 27 18.51 -12.36 -3.84
N ARG A 28 18.10 -12.32 -2.56
CA ARG A 28 17.58 -13.51 -1.87
C ARG A 28 16.24 -13.91 -2.47
N ALA A 29 15.89 -15.21 -2.36
CA ALA A 29 14.59 -15.75 -2.75
C ALA A 29 13.49 -15.37 -1.73
N LEU A 30 13.32 -14.07 -1.50
CA LEU A 30 12.37 -13.46 -0.58
C LEU A 30 11.54 -12.41 -1.33
N ASN A 31 10.25 -12.35 -1.01
CA ASN A 31 9.37 -11.28 -1.44
C ASN A 31 8.90 -10.50 -0.22
N TRP A 32 9.02 -9.19 -0.30
CA TRP A 32 8.61 -8.25 0.72
C TRP A 32 7.26 -7.66 0.40
N THR A 33 6.45 -7.43 1.41
CA THR A 33 5.12 -6.82 1.30
C THR A 33 5.00 -5.69 2.30
N VAL A 34 4.79 -4.47 1.80
CA VAL A 34 4.33 -3.32 2.59
C VAL A 34 2.81 -3.26 2.50
N ARG A 35 2.12 -3.12 3.63
CA ARG A 35 0.65 -3.17 3.70
C ARG A 35 0.06 -2.03 4.53
N PHE A 36 -0.85 -1.29 3.91
CA PHE A 36 -1.73 -0.30 4.53
C PHE A 36 -3.14 -0.88 4.62
N ASP A 37 -3.42 -1.68 5.65
CA ASP A 37 -4.75 -2.24 5.89
C ASP A 37 -4.91 -2.66 7.37
N PRO A 38 -5.46 -1.81 8.24
CA PRO A 38 -5.64 -2.12 9.66
C PRO A 38 -6.46 -3.39 9.92
N ARG A 39 -7.27 -3.85 8.95
CA ARG A 39 -8.10 -5.04 9.10
C ARG A 39 -7.32 -6.34 8.93
N GLN A 40 -6.21 -6.30 8.19
CA GLN A 40 -5.38 -7.48 7.89
C GLN A 40 -3.99 -7.40 8.51
N ALA A 41 -3.56 -6.22 8.93
CA ALA A 41 -2.30 -6.00 9.62
C ALA A 41 -2.51 -5.04 10.80
N ALA A 42 -2.57 -5.61 12.00
CA ALA A 42 -2.72 -4.86 13.24
C ALA A 42 -1.62 -3.80 13.37
N GLY A 43 -2.00 -2.58 13.77
CA GLY A 43 -1.08 -1.44 13.90
C GLY A 43 -0.81 -0.65 12.61
N SER A 44 -1.23 -1.14 11.44
CA SER A 44 -1.19 -0.34 10.21
C SER A 44 -2.35 0.64 10.11
N THR A 45 -2.22 1.68 9.29
CA THR A 45 -3.27 2.66 8.96
C THR A 45 -3.71 2.49 7.51
N TYR A 46 -4.77 3.20 7.13
CA TYR A 46 -5.09 3.40 5.71
C TYR A 46 -4.16 4.45 5.11
N LEU A 47 -3.97 4.38 3.79
CA LEU A 47 -3.37 5.46 3.01
C LEU A 47 -4.45 6.41 2.49
N SER A 48 -4.06 7.57 1.98
CA SER A 48 -5.00 8.55 1.41
C SER A 48 -4.99 8.52 -0.11
N VAL A 49 -6.19 8.57 -0.72
CA VAL A 49 -6.36 8.77 -2.16
C VAL A 49 -7.22 10.00 -2.38
N THR A 50 -6.70 10.96 -3.12
CA THR A 50 -7.38 12.20 -3.49
C THR A 50 -7.56 12.25 -4.99
N ARG A 51 -8.77 12.46 -5.49
CA ARG A 51 -8.99 12.71 -6.92
C ARG A 51 -8.67 14.16 -7.25
N THR A 52 -7.65 14.41 -8.07
CA THR A 52 -7.19 15.76 -8.43
C THR A 52 -7.69 16.24 -9.77
N GLY A 53 -8.23 15.34 -10.60
CA GLY A 53 -8.80 15.69 -11.90
C GLY A 53 -9.80 14.64 -12.39
N ALA A 54 -10.34 14.84 -13.59
CA ALA A 54 -11.31 13.91 -14.18
C ALA A 54 -10.77 12.47 -14.24
N ASN A 55 -9.49 12.30 -14.63
CA ASN A 55 -8.81 11.01 -14.69
C ASN A 55 -7.49 11.04 -13.92
N GLU A 56 -7.42 11.79 -12.83
CA GLU A 56 -6.17 11.98 -12.08
C GLU A 56 -6.38 11.82 -10.57
N TRP A 57 -5.44 11.13 -9.92
CA TRP A 57 -5.41 10.90 -8.48
C TRP A 57 -4.02 11.09 -7.91
N ILE A 58 -3.99 11.50 -6.64
CA ILE A 58 -2.82 11.44 -5.79
C ILE A 58 -3.05 10.37 -4.74
N ILE A 59 -2.10 9.45 -4.64
CA ILE A 59 -2.05 8.39 -3.64
C ILE A 59 -0.88 8.73 -2.72
N GLU A 60 -1.13 8.87 -1.43
CA GLU A 60 -0.08 9.27 -0.49
C GLU A 60 -0.21 8.60 0.88
N ALA A 61 0.97 8.44 1.50
CA ALA A 61 1.11 8.15 2.92
C ALA A 61 1.89 9.31 3.54
N THR A 62 1.40 9.84 4.67
CA THR A 62 2.09 10.91 5.41
C THR A 62 3.08 10.30 6.41
N ALA A 63 3.88 11.14 7.07
CA ALA A 63 4.80 10.68 8.12
C ALA A 63 4.08 10.11 9.36
N GLU A 64 2.78 10.36 9.51
CA GLU A 64 1.95 9.85 10.61
C GLU A 64 1.35 8.47 10.32
N MET A 65 1.24 8.12 9.03
CA MET A 65 0.69 6.85 8.60
C MET A 65 1.69 5.72 8.79
N VAL A 66 1.16 4.54 9.13
CA VAL A 66 1.94 3.37 9.51
C VAL A 66 1.56 2.22 8.60
N ALA A 67 2.55 1.53 8.03
CA ALA A 67 2.37 0.32 7.25
C ALA A 67 3.00 -0.87 7.96
N SER A 68 2.43 -2.06 7.81
CA SER A 68 3.09 -3.29 8.23
C SER A 68 4.03 -3.77 7.12
N LEU A 69 5.19 -4.28 7.52
CA LEU A 69 6.13 -4.97 6.65
C LEU A 69 6.17 -6.45 7.02
N SER A 70 6.14 -7.29 6.01
CA SER A 70 6.33 -8.73 6.12
C SER A 70 7.12 -9.25 4.93
N ASN A 71 7.72 -10.42 5.05
CA ASN A 71 8.29 -11.14 3.91
C ASN A 71 7.87 -12.61 3.90
N TYR A 72 8.10 -13.26 2.77
CA TYR A 72 8.01 -14.71 2.64
C TYR A 72 8.99 -15.23 1.59
N THR A 73 9.39 -16.49 1.72
CA THR A 73 10.27 -17.17 0.77
C THR A 73 9.53 -17.54 -0.51
N THR A 74 10.17 -17.32 -1.68
CA THR A 74 9.60 -17.59 -3.01
C THR A 74 10.07 -18.91 -3.65
N GLY A 75 10.94 -19.67 -2.97
CA GLY A 75 11.47 -20.95 -3.46
C GLY A 75 10.53 -22.15 -3.29
N SER A 76 10.98 -23.33 -3.73
CA SER A 76 10.25 -24.59 -3.54
C SER A 76 10.21 -24.98 -2.06
N GLY A 77 9.00 -25.06 -1.49
CA GLY A 77 8.79 -25.42 -0.10
C GLY A 77 7.54 -24.78 0.49
N LYS A 78 7.33 -25.00 1.79
CA LYS A 78 6.25 -24.35 2.53
C LYS A 78 6.56 -22.85 2.65
N GLN A 79 5.67 -22.01 2.12
CA GLN A 79 5.75 -20.57 2.34
C GLN A 79 5.52 -20.26 3.82
N VAL A 80 6.50 -19.61 4.45
CA VAL A 80 6.37 -19.04 5.79
C VAL A 80 6.41 -17.53 5.65
N THR A 81 5.41 -16.86 6.22
CA THR A 81 5.37 -15.40 6.28
C THR A 81 5.95 -14.94 7.61
N THR A 82 6.97 -14.09 7.53
CA THR A 82 7.58 -13.44 8.69
C THR A 82 7.07 -12.02 8.79
N GLN A 83 6.58 -11.64 9.98
CA GLN A 83 6.22 -10.26 10.28
C GLN A 83 7.45 -9.52 10.81
N GLU A 84 7.80 -8.43 10.15
CA GLU A 84 9.04 -7.70 10.41
C GLU A 84 8.78 -6.48 11.30
N GLY A 85 7.55 -5.94 11.22
CA GLY A 85 7.08 -4.90 12.12
C GLY A 85 6.27 -3.85 11.38
N THR A 86 6.16 -2.68 11.98
CA THR A 86 5.43 -1.53 11.43
C THR A 86 6.36 -0.35 11.18
N TYR A 87 6.19 0.31 10.05
CA TYR A 87 7.07 1.36 9.56
C TYR A 87 6.27 2.58 9.10
N ARG A 88 6.83 3.77 9.30
CA ARG A 88 6.33 5.02 8.70
C ARG A 88 6.98 5.18 7.34
N MET A 89 6.18 5.35 6.30
CA MET A 89 6.68 5.39 4.92
C MET A 89 6.00 6.54 4.17
N PRO A 90 6.52 7.78 4.29
CA PRO A 90 5.93 8.89 3.58
C PRO A 90 6.23 8.76 2.07
N PHE A 91 5.20 8.88 1.25
CA PHE A 91 5.34 8.94 -0.20
C PHE A 91 4.15 9.67 -0.83
N ARG A 92 4.33 10.11 -2.07
CA ARG A 92 3.27 10.70 -2.90
C ARG A 92 3.45 10.24 -4.34
N ILE A 93 2.41 9.63 -4.90
CA ILE A 93 2.40 9.13 -6.28
C ILE A 93 1.22 9.78 -7.01
N ARG A 94 1.49 10.27 -8.22
CA ARG A 94 0.47 10.75 -9.15
C ARG A 94 0.09 9.62 -10.10
N VAL A 95 -1.22 9.38 -10.24
CA VAL A 95 -1.77 8.35 -11.11
C VAL A 95 -2.74 8.99 -12.08
N THR A 96 -2.59 8.68 -13.36
CA THR A 96 -3.50 9.10 -14.41
C THR A 96 -4.11 7.85 -15.05
N ALA A 97 -5.44 7.82 -15.17
CA ALA A 97 -6.13 6.78 -15.93
C ALA A 97 -6.31 7.24 -17.39
N PRO A 98 -6.27 6.31 -18.36
CA PRO A 98 -6.69 6.59 -19.73
C PRO A 98 -8.16 7.01 -19.79
#